data_AF-A0A8T5GFV7-F1
#
_entry.id   AF-A0A8T5GFV7-F1
#
_cell.length_a   1.000
_cell.length_b   1.000
_cell.length_c   1.000
_cell.angle_alpha   90.00
_cell.angle_beta   90.00
_cell.angle_gamma   90.00
#
_symmetry.space_group_name_H-M   'P 1'
#
loop_
_entity.id
_entity.type
_entity.pdbx_description
1 polymer ?
#
loop_
_entity_poly.entity_id
_entity_poly.type
_entity_poly.pdbx_seq_one_letter_code
_entity_poly.pdbx_strand_id
1 'polypeptide(L)'
;MIKKKDTLGQILQQYPEVAPVLSKAGLHCVGCHVSEYESVEDGCKAHGLSDEKIENIIKEANAKITEFDAMEDVSFTKKATLELEKRKGKEKYVKIMPVFDGFDFEATSEKEEDEIILNKELSLIGDKKIQRFLKGVVVDFSEKESDFTAKRT
;
A
#
# COMPACT_ATOMS: atom_id res chain seq x y z
N MET A 1 7.40 -11.63 -6.35
CA MET A 1 7.98 -11.49 -7.71
C MET A 1 6.90 -11.79 -8.74
N ILE A 2 6.84 -11.02 -9.81
CA ILE A 2 5.88 -11.13 -10.92
C ILE A 2 6.54 -11.75 -12.17
N LYS A 3 5.71 -12.33 -13.04
CA LYS A 3 6.08 -13.00 -14.30
C LYS A 3 5.22 -12.48 -15.45
N LYS A 4 5.68 -12.75 -16.69
CA LYS A 4 4.99 -12.38 -17.95
C LYS A 4 3.52 -12.81 -18.02
N LYS A 5 3.21 -13.97 -17.46
CA LYS A 5 1.88 -14.61 -17.52
C LYS A 5 0.97 -14.23 -16.36
N ASP A 6 1.48 -13.51 -15.37
CA ASP A 6 0.65 -13.04 -14.26
C ASP A 6 -0.29 -11.95 -14.79
N THR A 7 -1.52 -11.89 -14.27
CA THR A 7 -2.48 -10.88 -14.73
C THR A 7 -2.23 -9.53 -14.09
N LEU A 8 -2.52 -8.45 -14.82
CA LEU A 8 -2.34 -7.09 -14.31
C LEU A 8 -3.15 -6.86 -13.05
N GLY A 9 -4.40 -7.33 -13.00
CA GLY A 9 -5.25 -7.24 -11.80
C GLY A 9 -4.64 -7.92 -10.56
N GLN A 10 -4.13 -9.15 -10.71
CA GLN A 10 -3.48 -9.87 -9.61
C GLN A 10 -2.22 -9.15 -9.12
N ILE A 11 -1.41 -8.66 -10.07
CA ILE A 11 -0.19 -7.92 -9.75
C ILE A 11 -0.52 -6.66 -8.95
N LEU A 12 -1.53 -5.89 -9.36
CA LEU A 12 -1.88 -4.63 -8.71
C LEU A 12 -2.54 -4.82 -7.34
N GLN A 13 -3.31 -5.91 -7.18
CA GLN A 13 -3.87 -6.29 -5.89
C GLN A 13 -2.77 -6.70 -4.90
N GLN A 14 -1.74 -7.43 -5.37
CA GLN A 14 -0.68 -7.94 -4.52
C GLN A 14 0.47 -6.94 -4.32
N TYR A 15 0.77 -6.12 -5.32
CA TYR A 15 1.93 -5.23 -5.42
C TYR A 15 1.51 -3.84 -5.97
N PRO A 16 0.65 -3.10 -5.26
CA PRO A 16 0.13 -1.82 -5.74
C PRO A 16 1.21 -0.79 -6.07
N GLU A 17 2.38 -0.87 -5.45
CA GLU A 17 3.52 -0.01 -5.72
C GLU A 17 4.12 -0.15 -7.12
N VAL A 18 3.79 -1.23 -7.84
CA VAL A 18 4.25 -1.42 -9.24
C VAL A 18 3.37 -0.70 -10.25
N ALA A 19 2.21 -0.17 -9.83
CA ALA A 19 1.30 0.56 -10.72
C ALA A 19 1.98 1.69 -11.52
N PRO A 20 2.89 2.52 -10.94
CA PRO A 20 3.62 3.53 -11.69
C PRO A 20 4.59 2.95 -12.73
N VAL A 21 5.19 1.78 -12.45
CA VAL A 21 6.10 1.09 -13.39
C VAL A 21 5.31 0.60 -14.61
N LEU A 22 4.18 -0.06 -14.37
CA LEU A 22 3.29 -0.56 -15.42
C LEU A 22 2.65 0.59 -16.22
N SER A 23 2.24 1.67 -15.55
CA SER A 23 1.67 2.85 -16.22
C SER A 23 2.67 3.54 -17.17
N LYS A 24 3.95 3.64 -16.77
CA LYS A 24 5.02 4.17 -17.65
C LYS A 24 5.23 3.31 -18.89
N ALA A 25 4.95 2.02 -18.82
CA ALA A 25 5.01 1.10 -19.95
C ALA A 25 3.78 1.18 -20.88
N GLY A 26 2.83 2.08 -20.61
CA GLY A 26 1.61 2.22 -21.41
C GLY A 26 0.46 1.33 -20.94
N LEU A 27 0.64 0.57 -19.85
CA LEU A 27 -0.41 -0.26 -19.24
C LEU A 27 -1.29 0.59 -18.31
N HIS A 28 -1.80 1.73 -18.81
CA HIS A 28 -2.65 2.63 -18.03
C HIS A 28 -4.02 2.04 -17.71
N CYS A 29 -4.36 0.87 -18.28
CA CYS A 29 -5.59 0.12 -18.04
C CYS A 29 -5.68 -0.52 -16.64
N VAL A 30 -4.78 -0.15 -15.71
CA VAL A 30 -4.68 -0.51 -14.28
C VAL A 30 -5.99 -0.35 -13.45
N GLY A 31 -7.08 0.13 -14.05
CA GLY A 31 -8.43 0.16 -13.46
C GLY A 31 -9.57 -0.22 -14.43
N CYS A 32 -9.28 -0.77 -15.61
CA CYS A 32 -10.28 -1.23 -16.57
C CYS A 32 -10.64 -2.70 -16.28
N HIS A 33 -11.92 -3.08 -16.38
CA HIS A 33 -12.39 -4.46 -16.13
C HIS A 33 -11.66 -5.53 -16.96
N VAL A 34 -11.07 -5.14 -18.09
CA VAL A 34 -10.27 -6.03 -18.95
C VAL A 34 -8.93 -6.42 -18.32
N SER A 35 -8.33 -5.53 -17.51
CA SER A 35 -7.00 -5.75 -16.89
C SER A 35 -6.97 -6.87 -15.86
N GLU A 36 -8.14 -7.29 -15.35
CA GLU A 36 -8.25 -8.40 -14.41
C GLU A 36 -7.80 -9.74 -15.03
N TYR A 37 -8.01 -9.89 -16.35
CA TYR A 37 -7.75 -11.11 -17.10
C TYR A 37 -6.58 -10.99 -18.09
N GLU A 38 -6.05 -9.78 -18.29
CA GLU A 38 -4.97 -9.51 -19.22
C GLU A 38 -3.60 -9.81 -18.57
N SER A 39 -2.77 -10.61 -19.25
CA SER A 39 -1.39 -10.86 -18.81
C SER A 39 -0.50 -9.64 -19.09
N VAL A 40 0.59 -9.49 -18.32
CA VAL A 40 1.59 -8.43 -18.59
C VAL A 40 2.09 -8.51 -20.03
N GLU A 41 2.35 -9.73 -20.53
CA GLU A 41 2.84 -9.95 -21.88
C GLU A 41 1.83 -9.53 -22.94
N ASP A 42 0.57 -9.92 -22.81
CA ASP A 42 -0.48 -9.60 -23.78
C ASP A 42 -0.75 -8.09 -23.81
N GLY A 43 -0.88 -7.46 -22.64
CA GLY A 43 -1.05 -6.01 -22.54
C GLY A 43 0.14 -5.25 -23.13
N CYS A 44 1.37 -5.69 -22.86
CA CYS A 44 2.55 -5.06 -23.45
C CYS A 44 2.60 -5.23 -24.98
N LYS A 45 2.26 -6.42 -25.50
CA LYS A 45 2.26 -6.71 -26.93
C LYS A 45 1.14 -5.96 -27.67
N ALA A 46 -0.03 -5.79 -27.06
CA ALA A 46 -1.12 -4.96 -27.58
C ALA A 46 -0.69 -3.49 -27.77
N HIS A 47 0.27 -3.03 -26.96
CA HIS A 47 0.89 -1.71 -27.06
C HIS A 47 2.20 -1.68 -27.87
N GLY A 48 2.53 -2.76 -28.59
CA GLY A 48 3.67 -2.82 -29.52
C GLY A 48 5.05 -2.90 -28.84
N LEU A 49 5.12 -3.35 -27.59
CA LEU A 49 6.40 -3.54 -26.89
C LEU A 49 7.08 -4.84 -27.31
N SER A 50 8.40 -4.80 -27.47
CA SER A 50 9.23 -5.97 -27.76
C SER A 50 9.41 -6.85 -26.51
N ASP A 51 9.73 -8.13 -26.70
CA ASP A 51 10.01 -9.05 -25.59
C ASP A 51 11.11 -8.52 -24.66
N GLU A 52 12.12 -7.83 -25.20
CA GLU A 52 13.18 -7.18 -24.42
C GLU A 52 12.62 -6.08 -23.50
N LYS A 53 11.72 -5.24 -24.01
CA LYS A 53 11.08 -4.20 -23.19
C LYS A 53 10.22 -4.81 -22.08
N ILE A 54 9.51 -5.90 -22.38
CA ILE A 54 8.69 -6.62 -21.40
C ILE A 54 9.56 -7.16 -20.26
N GLU A 55 10.69 -7.79 -20.59
CA GLU A 55 11.64 -8.28 -19.57
C GLU A 55 12.17 -7.13 -18.70
N ASN A 56 12.49 -5.98 -19.29
CA ASN A 56 12.96 -4.82 -18.54
C ASN A 56 11.88 -4.27 -17.58
N ILE A 57 10.62 -4.20 -18.02
CA ILE A 57 9.50 -3.76 -17.17
C ILE A 57 9.31 -4.72 -15.98
N ILE A 58 9.33 -6.02 -16.24
CA ILE A 58 9.20 -7.05 -15.20
C ILE A 58 10.37 -6.96 -14.21
N LYS A 59 11.58 -6.71 -14.69
CA LYS A 59 12.75 -6.51 -13.84
C LYS A 59 12.60 -5.28 -12.95
N GLU A 60 12.17 -4.14 -13.51
CA GLU A 60 11.93 -2.90 -12.74
C GLU A 60 10.83 -3.10 -11.68
N ALA A 61 9.72 -3.73 -12.05
CA ALA A 61 8.63 -4.02 -11.13
C ALA A 61 9.09 -4.94 -9.98
N ASN A 62 9.85 -5.99 -10.30
CA ASN A 62 10.41 -6.91 -9.30
C ASN A 62 11.44 -6.25 -8.38
N ALA A 63 12.25 -5.32 -8.91
CA ALA A 63 13.15 -4.51 -8.09
C ALA A 63 12.34 -3.65 -7.11
N LYS A 64 11.26 -3.02 -7.56
CA LYS A 64 10.36 -2.23 -6.71
C LYS A 64 9.71 -3.06 -5.60
N ILE A 65 9.28 -4.27 -5.93
CA ILE A 65 8.74 -5.23 -4.95
C ILE A 65 9.79 -5.55 -3.88
N THR A 66 11.03 -5.80 -4.29
CA THR A 66 12.14 -6.10 -3.36
C THR A 66 12.47 -4.91 -2.47
N GLU A 67 12.48 -3.69 -3.02
CA GLU A 67 12.63 -2.46 -2.24
C GLU A 67 11.53 -2.33 -1.18
N PHE A 68 10.27 -2.55 -1.55
CA PHE A 68 9.15 -2.52 -0.62
C PHE A 68 9.23 -3.64 0.41
N ASP A 69 9.60 -4.86 0.02
CA ASP A 69 9.73 -5.98 0.94
C ASP A 69 10.82 -5.74 2.00
N ALA A 70 11.84 -4.95 1.67
CA ALA A 70 12.89 -4.53 2.58
C ALA A 70 12.51 -3.33 3.49
N MET A 71 11.39 -2.65 3.23
CA MET A 71 10.91 -1.58 4.10
C MET A 71 10.38 -2.16 5.41
N GLU A 72 10.68 -1.45 6.50
CA GLU A 72 10.04 -1.67 7.78
C GLU A 72 8.51 -1.50 7.65
N ASP A 73 7.79 -2.20 8.51
CA ASP A 73 6.35 -1.97 8.64
C ASP A 73 6.10 -0.56 9.21
N VAL A 74 4.83 -0.15 9.26
CA VAL A 74 4.44 1.19 9.71
C VAL A 74 5.07 1.55 11.06
N SER A 75 5.64 2.75 11.13
CA SER A 75 6.27 3.30 12.33
C SER A 75 5.59 4.60 12.77
N PHE A 76 5.90 5.05 13.98
CA PHE A 76 5.23 6.20 14.60
C PHE A 76 6.25 7.14 15.20
N THR A 77 6.00 8.44 15.08
CA THR A 77 6.76 9.42 15.84
C THR A 77 6.37 9.35 17.33
N LYS A 78 7.22 9.94 18.17
CA LYS A 78 6.91 10.13 19.59
C LYS A 78 5.63 10.94 19.80
N LYS A 79 5.35 11.91 18.93
CA LYS A 79 4.14 12.75 19.01
C LYS A 79 2.89 11.95 18.72
N ALA A 80 2.89 11.18 17.63
CA ALA A 80 1.78 10.29 17.30
C ALA A 80 1.53 9.27 18.42
N THR A 81 2.59 8.67 18.94
CA THR A 81 2.51 7.73 20.07
C THR A 81 1.83 8.37 21.28
N LEU A 82 2.30 9.55 21.70
CA LEU A 82 1.75 10.26 22.86
C LEU A 82 0.29 10.66 22.66
N GLU A 83 -0.08 11.11 21.46
CA GLU A 83 -1.46 11.48 21.17
C GLU A 83 -2.40 10.27 21.15
N LEU A 84 -1.95 9.15 20.57
CA LEU A 84 -2.68 7.89 20.61
C LEU A 84 -2.88 7.41 22.07
N GLU A 85 -1.87 7.57 22.93
CA GLU A 85 -1.99 7.24 24.35
C GLU A 85 -2.99 8.11 25.11
N LYS A 86 -3.10 9.41 24.81
CA LYS A 86 -4.13 10.27 25.43
C LYS A 86 -5.54 9.86 25.04
N ARG A 87 -5.72 9.31 23.83
CA ARG A 87 -7.02 8.83 23.33
C ARG A 87 -7.41 7.47 23.94
N LYS A 88 -6.47 6.73 24.55
CA LYS A 88 -6.78 5.50 25.30
C LYS A 88 -7.65 5.82 26.52
N GLY A 89 -8.93 5.52 26.41
CA GLY A 89 -9.90 5.72 27.49
C GLY A 89 -11.36 5.73 27.01
N LYS A 90 -11.61 6.15 25.77
CA LYS A 90 -12.94 6.07 25.13
C LYS A 90 -13.00 5.03 24.01
N GLU A 91 -11.91 4.83 23.27
CA GLU A 91 -11.75 3.83 22.22
C GLU A 91 -10.52 2.96 22.47
N LYS A 92 -10.57 1.69 22.02
CA LYS A 92 -9.57 0.65 22.32
C LYS A 92 -8.50 0.54 21.23
N TYR A 93 -8.86 0.85 20.00
CA TYR A 93 -8.01 0.76 18.82
C TYR A 93 -8.12 2.04 17.99
N VAL A 94 -7.12 2.25 17.14
CA VAL A 94 -7.19 3.25 16.06
C VAL A 94 -7.03 2.52 14.74
N LYS A 95 -8.01 2.65 13.86
CA LYS A 95 -8.05 2.07 12.53
C LYS A 95 -7.37 3.04 11.56
N ILE A 96 -6.37 2.56 10.84
CA ILE A 96 -5.76 3.29 9.74
C ILE A 96 -6.37 2.82 8.42
N MET A 97 -6.76 3.75 7.54
CA MET A 97 -7.33 3.46 6.24
C MET A 97 -6.65 4.29 5.14
N PRO A 98 -6.22 3.71 4.01
CA PRO A 98 -5.73 4.50 2.89
C PRO A 98 -6.87 5.29 2.27
N VAL A 99 -6.62 6.56 1.98
CA VAL A 99 -7.50 7.44 1.20
C VAL A 99 -6.77 7.95 -0.04
N PHE A 100 -7.47 8.68 -0.91
CA PHE A 100 -6.91 9.16 -2.17
C PHE A 100 -5.58 9.92 -1.99
N ASP A 101 -5.46 10.72 -0.92
CA ASP A 101 -4.26 11.49 -0.59
C ASP A 101 -3.78 11.22 0.83
N GLY A 102 -3.33 9.98 1.09
CA GLY A 102 -2.70 9.60 2.35
C GLY A 102 -3.51 8.57 3.12
N PHE A 103 -3.71 8.82 4.41
CA PHE A 103 -4.35 7.89 5.32
C PHE A 103 -5.29 8.64 6.28
N ASP A 104 -6.42 8.02 6.57
CA ASP A 104 -7.39 8.46 7.57
C ASP A 104 -7.29 7.57 8.81
N PHE A 105 -7.65 8.13 9.96
CA PHE A 105 -7.52 7.50 11.27
C PHE A 105 -8.82 7.60 12.05
N GLU A 106 -9.45 6.45 12.28
CA GLU A 106 -10.70 6.36 13.02
C GLU A 106 -10.47 5.64 14.34
N ALA A 107 -10.93 6.22 15.44
CA ALA A 107 -10.86 5.56 16.73
C ALA A 107 -12.06 4.61 16.89
N THR A 108 -11.81 3.37 17.34
CA THR A 108 -12.84 2.33 17.44
C THR A 108 -12.66 1.49 18.71
N SER A 109 -13.76 0.93 19.19
CA SER A 109 -13.76 -0.01 20.32
C SER A 109 -13.70 -1.47 19.87
N GLU A 110 -13.99 -1.73 18.59
CA GLU A 110 -14.12 -3.06 18.02
C GLU A 110 -12.98 -3.32 17.02
N LYS A 111 -12.65 -4.61 16.88
CA LYS A 111 -11.69 -5.09 15.89
C LYS A 111 -12.39 -6.12 15.02
N GLU A 112 -12.32 -5.93 13.71
CA GLU A 112 -12.84 -6.84 12.70
C GLU A 112 -11.90 -8.05 12.48
N GLU A 113 -12.43 -9.16 11.94
CA GLU A 113 -11.66 -10.41 11.77
C GLU A 113 -10.48 -10.28 10.78
N ASP A 114 -10.63 -9.44 9.76
CA ASP A 114 -9.63 -9.20 8.73
C ASP A 114 -8.61 -8.12 9.09
N GLU A 115 -8.73 -7.51 10.27
CA GLU A 115 -7.80 -6.50 10.75
C GLU A 115 -6.55 -7.13 11.40
N ILE A 116 -5.40 -6.55 11.07
CA ILE A 116 -4.11 -6.87 11.67
C ILE A 116 -3.74 -5.86 12.75
N ILE A 117 -3.03 -6.30 13.79
CA ILE A 117 -2.47 -5.38 14.79
C ILE A 117 -1.09 -4.94 14.30
N LEU A 118 -0.99 -3.65 14.01
CA LEU A 118 0.21 -3.00 13.48
C LEU A 118 1.14 -2.54 14.60
N ASN A 119 0.58 -2.17 15.75
CA ASN A 119 1.34 -1.82 16.94
C ASN A 119 0.61 -2.32 18.18
N LYS A 120 1.26 -3.17 18.99
CA LYS A 120 0.68 -3.75 20.21
C LYS A 120 0.59 -2.75 21.35
N GLU A 121 1.52 -1.80 21.43
CA GLU A 121 1.53 -0.78 22.46
C GLU A 121 0.36 0.20 22.22
N LEU A 122 0.09 0.56 20.98
CA LEU A 122 -0.91 1.56 20.61
C LEU A 122 -2.23 0.98 20.10
N SER A 123 -2.34 -0.34 19.97
CA SER A 123 -3.53 -1.00 19.42
C SER A 123 -3.92 -0.47 18.03
N LEU A 124 -2.95 -0.07 17.21
CA LEU A 124 -3.26 0.34 15.83
C LEU A 124 -3.66 -0.89 15.02
N ILE A 125 -4.79 -0.78 14.33
CA ILE A 125 -5.33 -1.83 13.48
C ILE A 125 -5.51 -1.34 12.05
N GLY A 126 -5.45 -2.25 11.08
CA GLY A 126 -5.75 -1.96 9.69
C GLY A 126 -6.13 -3.24 8.95
N ASP A 127 -6.86 -3.11 7.84
CA ASP A 127 -7.23 -4.25 6.99
C ASP A 127 -5.95 -4.96 6.49
N LYS A 128 -5.94 -6.30 6.52
CA LYS A 128 -4.83 -7.10 5.99
C LYS A 128 -4.45 -6.73 4.55
N LYS A 129 -5.41 -6.32 3.72
CA LYS A 129 -5.20 -5.84 2.34
C LYS A 129 -4.33 -4.59 2.28
N ILE A 130 -4.37 -3.75 3.32
CA ILE A 130 -3.61 -2.49 3.34
C ILE A 130 -2.20 -2.64 3.94
N GLN A 131 -1.88 -3.81 4.52
CA GLN A 131 -0.58 -4.06 5.17
C GLN A 131 0.60 -3.68 4.29
N ARG A 132 0.53 -4.00 2.99
CA ARG A 132 1.60 -3.67 2.05
C ARG A 132 1.72 -2.16 1.79
N PHE A 133 0.59 -1.44 1.74
CA PHE A 133 0.59 0.02 1.59
C PHE A 133 1.21 0.74 2.78
N LEU A 134 1.18 0.10 3.96
CA LEU A 134 1.71 0.65 5.21
C LEU A 134 3.22 0.51 5.35
N LYS A 135 3.89 -0.24 4.47
CA LYS A 135 5.35 -0.37 4.48
C LYS A 135 6.04 0.98 4.22
N GLY A 136 7.05 1.27 5.04
CA GLY A 136 7.81 2.52 5.00
C GLY A 136 7.01 3.76 5.41
N VAL A 137 5.79 3.60 5.93
CA VAL A 137 4.96 4.72 6.39
C VAL A 137 5.36 5.11 7.80
N VAL A 138 5.60 6.41 8.00
CA VAL A 138 5.79 7.03 9.30
C VAL A 138 4.54 7.86 9.61
N VAL A 139 3.83 7.48 10.67
CA VAL A 139 2.68 8.21 11.20
C VAL A 139 3.16 9.25 12.21
N ASP A 140 2.77 10.50 11.99
CA ASP A 140 3.01 11.64 12.89
C ASP A 140 1.69 12.29 13.31
N PHE A 141 1.74 13.15 14.33
CA PHE A 141 0.59 13.96 14.73
C PHE A 141 0.89 15.45 14.52
N SER A 142 0.03 16.10 13.74
CA SER A 142 0.09 17.52 13.45
C SER A 142 -0.75 18.29 14.47
N GLU A 143 -0.09 18.99 15.41
CA GLU A 143 -0.80 19.86 16.36
C GLU A 143 -1.54 21.01 15.66
N LYS A 144 -1.03 21.45 14.50
CA LYS A 144 -1.64 22.53 13.69
C LYS A 144 -2.99 22.10 13.12
N GLU A 145 -3.06 20.88 12.61
CA GLU A 145 -4.28 20.30 12.02
C GLU A 145 -5.13 19.58 13.08
N SER A 146 -4.55 19.36 14.27
CA SER A 146 -5.10 18.52 15.33
C SER A 146 -5.44 17.11 14.85
N ASP A 147 -4.63 16.60 13.92
CA ASP A 147 -4.90 15.35 13.22
C ASP A 147 -3.61 14.54 12.95
N PHE A 148 -3.78 13.25 12.70
CA PHE A 148 -2.70 12.37 12.27
C PHE A 148 -2.32 12.64 10.82
N THR A 149 -1.03 12.55 10.54
CA THR A 149 -0.48 12.65 9.20
C THR A 149 0.40 11.44 8.95
N ALA A 150 0.52 11.02 7.70
CA ALA A 150 1.33 9.87 7.34
C ALA A 150 2.17 10.21 6.11
N LYS A 151 3.45 9.86 6.17
CA LYS A 151 4.39 10.05 5.06
C LYS A 151 5.20 8.78 4.85
N ARG A 152 5.46 8.42 3.60
CA ARG A 152 6.37 7.32 3.28
C ARG A 152 7.79 7.87 3.22
N THR A 153 8.72 7.24 3.94
CA THR A 153 10.16 7.57 3.95
C THR A 153 10.96 6.65 3.04
#